data_AF-A0A813LYU0-F1
#
_entry.id   AF-A0A813LYU0-F1
#
_cell.length_a   1.000
_cell.length_b   1.000
_cell.length_c   1.000
_cell.angle_alpha   90.00
_cell.angle_beta   90.00
_cell.angle_gamma   90.00
#
_symmetry.space_group_name_H-M   'P 1'
#
loop_
_entity.id
_entity.type
_entity.pdbx_description
1 polymer ?
#
loop_
_entity_poly.entity_id
_entity_poly.type
_entity_poly.pdbx_seq_one_letter_code
_entity_poly.pdbx_strand_id
1 'polypeptide(L)'
;GTDLSKSNLQKSWDHSDAAGLPRFSQVLVPRTAGFAAAWSSLCDVAKERGSVPPLLLDVTMAYVDFVPGELPNEVSVFKDGRCVREVHVLVRRVNGPGLVPPDPVQTSKFCQSIFAEKEERLSRFYAPTSAGSLPDTS
;
A
#
# COMPACT_ATOMS: atom_id res chain seq x y z
N GLY A 1 -2.03 -6.63 6.14
CA GLY A 1 -2.45 -5.22 6.10
C GLY A 1 -1.49 -4.40 6.92
N THR A 2 -1.36 -3.12 6.61
CA THR A 2 -0.54 -2.20 7.40
C THR A 2 -1.34 -1.76 8.63
N ASP A 3 -0.74 -1.87 9.82
CA ASP A 3 -1.37 -1.33 11.04
C ASP A 3 -1.30 0.21 10.99
N LEU A 4 -2.44 0.84 10.70
CA LEU A 4 -2.62 2.30 10.70
C LEU A 4 -2.96 2.86 12.09
N SER A 5 -2.57 2.18 13.17
CA SER A 5 -2.67 2.73 14.51
C SER A 5 -2.04 4.12 14.59
N LYS A 6 -2.60 4.99 15.45
CA LYS A 6 -2.14 6.38 15.63
C LYS A 6 -0.62 6.47 15.85
N SER A 7 -0.07 5.51 16.61
CA SER A 7 1.38 5.35 16.84
C SER A 7 2.16 5.20 15.53
N ASN A 8 1.71 4.31 14.63
CA ASN A 8 2.42 4.03 13.40
C ASN A 8 2.27 5.14 12.37
N LEU A 9 1.08 5.77 12.29
CA LEU A 9 0.87 6.97 11.48
C LEU A 9 1.79 8.10 11.91
N GLN A 10 1.88 8.38 13.21
CA GLN A 10 2.78 9.42 13.72
C GLN A 10 4.25 9.14 13.35
N LYS A 11 4.73 7.90 13.59
CA LYS A 11 6.09 7.50 13.19
C LYS A 11 6.33 7.63 11.69
N SER A 12 5.31 7.32 10.87
CA SER A 12 5.40 7.50 9.42
C SER A 12 5.47 8.97 9.04
N TRP A 13 4.70 9.85 9.70
CA TRP A 13 4.75 11.29 9.47
C TRP A 13 6.09 11.89 9.89
N ASP A 14 6.59 11.52 11.06
CA ASP A 14 7.91 11.97 11.53
C ASP A 14 9.01 11.57 10.53
N HIS A 15 8.93 10.36 9.97
CA HIS A 15 9.83 9.94 8.91
C HIS A 15 9.65 10.74 7.63
N SER A 16 8.40 10.94 7.19
CA SER A 16 8.08 11.72 5.99
C SER A 16 8.63 13.14 6.09
N ASP A 17 8.42 13.82 7.21
CA ASP A 17 8.88 15.19 7.43
C ASP A 17 10.42 15.27 7.39
N ALA A 18 11.10 14.35 8.07
CA ALA A 18 12.56 14.30 8.08
C ALA A 18 13.15 14.03 6.70
N ALA A 19 12.41 13.33 5.83
CA ALA A 19 12.84 12.96 4.48
C ALA A 19 12.28 13.87 3.37
N GLY A 20 11.47 14.89 3.70
CA GLY A 20 10.79 15.74 2.73
C GLY A 20 9.75 15.01 1.86
N LEU A 21 9.14 13.94 2.39
CA LEU A 21 8.11 13.14 1.71
C LEU A 21 6.70 13.57 2.13
N PRO A 22 5.66 13.26 1.35
CA PRO A 22 4.28 13.51 1.74
C PRO A 22 3.87 12.75 3.00
N ARG A 23 2.95 13.33 3.77
CA ARG A 23 2.24 12.63 4.84
C ARG A 23 1.03 11.90 4.24
N PHE A 24 0.95 10.60 4.51
CA PHE A 24 -0.15 9.74 4.07
C PHE A 24 -1.02 9.35 5.26
N SER A 25 -2.30 9.12 5.02
CA SER A 25 -3.32 8.82 6.03
C SER A 25 -3.93 7.43 5.86
N GLN A 26 -3.97 6.91 4.64
CA GLN A 26 -4.52 5.59 4.29
C GLN A 26 -3.44 4.54 4.04
N VAL A 27 -2.19 4.97 3.88
CA VAL A 27 -1.01 4.09 3.84
C VAL A 27 0.13 4.67 4.69
N LEU A 28 1.06 3.83 5.13
CA LEU A 28 2.32 4.32 5.67
C LEU A 28 3.28 4.60 4.51
N VAL A 29 4.17 5.58 4.69
CA VAL A 29 5.20 5.88 3.69
C VAL A 29 6.12 4.66 3.53
N PRO A 30 6.39 4.19 2.30
CA PRO A 30 7.13 2.95 2.12
C PRO A 30 8.61 3.16 2.45
N ARG A 31 9.20 2.20 3.19
CA ARG A 31 10.65 2.07 3.28
C ARG A 31 11.13 1.33 2.02
N THR A 32 11.77 2.04 1.10
CA THR A 32 12.00 1.53 -0.27
C THR A 32 13.32 0.80 -0.45
N ALA A 33 14.29 0.94 0.45
CA ALA A 33 15.62 0.37 0.29
C ALA A 33 15.59 -1.16 0.10
N GLY A 34 14.83 -1.88 0.93
CA GLY A 34 14.67 -3.33 0.81
C GLY A 34 13.95 -3.75 -0.47
N PHE A 35 12.95 -2.98 -0.89
CA PHE A 35 12.24 -3.20 -2.16
C PHE A 35 13.18 -3.03 -3.37
N ALA A 36 13.97 -1.95 -3.38
CA ALA A 36 14.92 -1.68 -4.45
C ALA A 36 16.01 -2.77 -4.56
N ALA A 37 16.57 -3.18 -3.42
CA ALA A 37 17.56 -4.25 -3.36
C ALA A 37 16.97 -5.58 -3.89
N ALA A 38 15.79 -5.97 -3.40
CA ALA A 38 15.13 -7.21 -3.83
C ALA A 38 14.79 -7.20 -5.32
N TRP A 39 14.26 -6.08 -5.83
CA TRP A 39 13.91 -5.95 -7.25
C TRP A 39 15.15 -6.07 -8.15
N SER A 40 16.25 -5.40 -7.79
CA SER A 40 17.52 -5.51 -8.51
C SER A 40 18.00 -6.95 -8.55
N SER A 41 18.07 -7.62 -7.39
CA SER A 41 18.53 -9.01 -7.31
C SER A 41 17.67 -9.97 -8.14
N LEU A 42 16.34 -9.80 -8.14
CA LEU A 42 15.44 -10.61 -8.99
C LEU A 42 15.69 -10.38 -10.48
N CYS A 43 15.93 -9.14 -10.89
CA CYS A 43 16.26 -8.80 -12.27
C CYS A 43 17.61 -9.39 -12.69
N ASP A 44 18.61 -9.32 -11.83
CA ASP A 44 19.97 -9.80 -12.12
C ASP A 44 19.99 -11.33 -12.25
N VAL A 45 19.34 -12.05 -11.33
CA VAL A 45 19.17 -13.51 -11.42
C VAL A 45 18.45 -13.91 -12.71
N ALA A 46 17.42 -13.17 -13.12
CA ALA A 46 16.70 -13.46 -14.36
C ALA A 46 17.59 -13.27 -15.61
N LYS A 47 18.42 -12.22 -15.62
CA LYS A 47 19.41 -11.98 -16.69
C LYS A 47 20.47 -13.08 -16.74
N GLU A 48 21.09 -13.40 -15.60
CA GLU A 48 22.14 -14.42 -15.50
C GLU A 48 21.66 -15.80 -15.96
N ARG A 49 20.39 -16.14 -15.68
CA ARG A 49 19.79 -17.43 -16.04
C ARG A 49 19.11 -17.43 -17.41
N GLY A 50 19.07 -16.30 -18.12
CA GLY A 50 18.34 -16.17 -19.38
C GLY A 50 16.84 -16.46 -19.25
N SER A 51 16.25 -16.19 -18.08
CA SER A 51 14.83 -16.46 -17.79
C SER A 51 13.96 -15.22 -17.99
N VAL A 52 12.64 -15.41 -17.93
CA VAL A 52 11.67 -14.31 -18.01
C VAL A 52 11.91 -13.32 -16.85
N PRO A 53 11.93 -11.99 -17.09
CA PRO A 53 12.06 -10.99 -16.04
C PRO A 53 10.92 -11.08 -15.00
N PRO A 54 11.18 -10.70 -13.74
CA PRO A 54 10.15 -10.70 -12.71
C PRO A 54 8.99 -9.77 -13.08
N LEU A 55 7.79 -10.15 -12.68
CA LEU A 55 6.60 -9.32 -12.83
C LEU A 55 6.29 -8.59 -11.53
N LEU A 56 6.11 -7.26 -11.59
CA LEU A 56 5.62 -6.48 -10.47
C LEU A 56 4.09 -6.37 -10.53
N LEU A 57 3.45 -6.81 -9.45
CA LEU A 57 2.02 -6.63 -9.23
C LEU A 57 1.82 -5.58 -8.14
N ASP A 58 1.05 -4.55 -8.48
CA ASP A 58 0.53 -3.62 -7.49
C ASP A 58 -0.79 -4.17 -6.95
N VAL A 59 -0.83 -4.47 -5.65
CA VAL A 59 -2.02 -4.93 -4.95
C VAL A 59 -2.45 -3.85 -3.96
N THR A 60 -3.69 -3.40 -4.08
CA THR A 60 -4.35 -2.50 -3.14
C THR A 60 -5.55 -3.22 -2.55
N MET A 61 -5.67 -3.20 -1.23
CA MET A 61 -6.80 -3.80 -0.51
C MET A 61 -7.52 -2.70 0.25
N ALA A 62 -8.84 -2.70 0.15
CA ALA A 62 -9.72 -1.86 0.94
C ALA A 62 -10.83 -2.71 1.56
N TYR A 63 -11.41 -2.21 2.63
CA TYR A 63 -12.37 -2.93 3.46
C TYR A 63 -13.60 -2.07 3.68
N VAL A 64 -14.78 -2.69 3.64
CA VAL A 64 -15.98 -2.09 4.19
C VAL A 64 -16.10 -2.58 5.63
N ASP A 65 -15.87 -1.68 6.58
CA ASP A 65 -15.91 -2.01 8.01
C ASP A 65 -17.31 -2.46 8.44
N PHE A 66 -17.38 -3.22 9.55
CA PHE A 66 -18.67 -3.62 10.12
C PHE A 66 -19.48 -2.41 10.59
N VAL A 67 -18.84 -1.56 11.41
CA VAL A 67 -19.28 -0.19 11.72
C VAL A 67 -18.36 0.77 10.96
N PRO A 68 -18.88 1.77 10.23
CA PRO A 68 -18.05 2.72 9.50
C PRO A 68 -16.95 3.33 10.37
N GLY A 69 -15.68 3.11 10.01
CA GLY A 69 -14.51 3.62 10.73
C GLY A 69 -14.05 2.78 11.93
N GLU A 70 -14.72 1.67 12.25
CA GLU A 70 -14.25 0.71 13.25
C GLU A 70 -13.23 -0.25 12.62
N LEU A 71 -11.94 -0.03 12.89
CA LEU A 71 -10.91 -0.99 12.51
C LEU A 71 -11.11 -2.32 13.26
N PRO A 72 -11.05 -3.47 12.56
CA PRO A 72 -11.15 -4.77 13.20
C PRO A 72 -10.04 -4.97 14.24
N ASN A 73 -10.42 -5.40 15.43
CA ASN A 73 -9.51 -5.88 16.47
C ASN A 73 -9.92 -7.28 16.95
N GLU A 74 -9.04 -7.95 17.69
CA GLU A 74 -9.25 -9.33 18.14
C GLU A 74 -10.57 -9.51 18.91
N VAL A 75 -10.96 -8.54 19.76
CA VAL A 75 -12.20 -8.60 20.51
C VAL A 75 -13.40 -8.51 19.56
N SER A 76 -13.43 -7.52 18.69
CA SER A 76 -14.52 -7.34 17.72
C SER A 76 -14.70 -8.57 16.82
N VAL A 77 -13.60 -9.19 16.38
CA VAL A 77 -13.63 -10.34 15.46
C VAL A 77 -14.00 -11.63 16.19
N PHE A 78 -13.27 -11.99 17.26
CA PHE A 78 -13.38 -13.31 17.88
C PHE A 78 -14.45 -13.39 18.97
N LYS A 79 -14.74 -12.29 19.66
CA LYS A 79 -15.75 -12.26 20.72
C LYS A 79 -17.11 -11.83 20.19
N ASP A 80 -17.13 -10.77 19.38
CA ASP A 80 -18.39 -10.14 18.95
C ASP A 80 -18.84 -10.58 17.54
N GLY A 81 -18.01 -11.35 16.81
CA GLY A 81 -18.30 -11.81 15.45
C GLY A 81 -18.38 -10.68 14.40
N ARG A 82 -17.88 -9.48 14.75
CA ARG A 82 -17.87 -8.29 13.88
C ARG A 82 -16.62 -8.30 12.99
N CYS A 83 -16.73 -8.94 11.83
CA CYS A 83 -15.73 -8.90 10.78
C CYS A 83 -16.06 -7.82 9.74
N VAL A 84 -15.08 -7.45 8.90
CA VAL A 84 -15.32 -6.60 7.72
C VAL A 84 -16.44 -7.19 6.86
N ARG A 85 -17.31 -6.32 6.33
CA ARG A 85 -18.44 -6.71 5.49
C ARG A 85 -18.00 -7.15 4.11
N GLU A 86 -17.03 -6.45 3.55
CA GLU A 86 -16.52 -6.67 2.21
C GLU A 86 -15.01 -6.42 2.16
N VAL A 87 -14.34 -7.14 1.28
CA VAL A 87 -12.93 -6.94 0.94
C VAL A 87 -12.84 -6.61 -0.54
N HIS A 88 -12.37 -5.42 -0.84
CA HIS A 88 -12.16 -4.93 -2.20
C HIS A 88 -10.68 -5.07 -2.54
N VAL A 89 -10.37 -5.90 -3.55
CA VAL A 89 -8.99 -6.15 -3.96
C VAL A 89 -8.78 -5.66 -5.38
N LEU A 90 -7.89 -4.68 -5.53
CA LEU A 90 -7.46 -4.15 -6.80
C LEU A 90 -6.06 -4.67 -7.11
N VAL A 91 -5.94 -5.53 -8.12
CA VAL A 91 -4.67 -6.03 -8.62
C VAL A 91 -4.38 -5.36 -9.97
N ARG A 92 -3.24 -4.68 -10.06
CA ARG A 92 -2.77 -4.06 -11.29
C ARG A 92 -1.42 -4.64 -11.65
N ARG A 93 -1.28 -5.04 -12.90
CA ARG A 93 0.03 -5.29 -13.47
C ARG A 93 0.74 -3.96 -13.61
N VAL A 94 1.92 -3.83 -13.01
CA VAL A 94 2.80 -2.71 -13.35
C VAL A 94 3.39 -3.02 -14.72
N ASN A 95 2.81 -2.43 -15.76
CA ASN A 95 3.09 -2.81 -17.15
C ASN A 95 4.49 -2.36 -17.60
N GLY A 96 5.23 -3.26 -18.27
CA GLY A 96 6.42 -2.93 -19.08
C GLY A 96 7.72 -3.59 -18.61
N PRO A 97 8.39 -4.40 -19.46
CA PRO A 97 9.81 -4.73 -19.27
C PRO A 97 10.63 -3.43 -19.20
N GLY A 98 11.44 -3.26 -18.16
CA GLY A 98 12.26 -2.06 -17.96
C GLY A 98 11.54 -0.82 -17.38
N LEU A 99 10.25 -0.93 -17.05
CA LEU A 99 9.50 0.20 -16.47
C LEU A 99 9.87 0.49 -15.02
N VAL A 100 10.27 -0.54 -14.26
CA VAL A 100 10.92 -0.35 -12.96
C VAL A 100 12.42 -0.20 -13.22
N PRO A 101 12.99 0.99 -13.03
CA PRO A 101 14.36 1.24 -13.46
C PRO A 101 15.32 0.39 -12.62
N PRO A 102 16.35 -0.25 -13.20
CA PRO A 102 17.29 -1.07 -12.44
C PRO A 102 18.11 -0.27 -11.42
N ASP A 103 18.09 1.06 -11.54
CA ASP A 103 18.72 1.96 -10.58
C ASP A 103 17.95 1.99 -9.24
N PRO A 104 18.61 1.78 -8.08
CA PRO A 104 17.96 1.74 -6.78
C PRO A 104 17.27 3.04 -6.39
N VAL A 105 17.80 4.20 -6.80
CA VAL A 105 17.19 5.51 -6.49
C VAL A 105 15.90 5.67 -7.26
N GLN A 106 15.91 5.32 -8.54
CA GLN A 106 14.72 5.36 -9.39
C GLN A 106 13.68 4.30 -8.99
N THR A 107 14.10 3.08 -8.64
CA THR A 107 13.18 2.07 -8.07
C THR A 107 12.52 2.57 -6.78
N SER A 108 13.28 3.27 -5.93
CA SER A 108 12.74 3.86 -4.71
C SER A 108 11.70 4.93 -5.00
N LYS A 109 11.99 5.86 -5.91
CA LYS A 109 11.02 6.88 -6.33
C LYS A 109 9.75 6.27 -6.95
N PHE A 110 9.93 5.22 -7.75
CA PHE A 110 8.83 4.49 -8.34
C PHE A 110 7.94 3.78 -7.30
N CYS A 111 8.55 3.18 -6.29
CA CYS A 111 7.80 2.61 -5.15
C CYS A 111 7.00 3.70 -4.42
N GLN A 112 7.61 4.86 -4.18
CA GLN A 112 6.94 6.00 -3.56
C GLN A 112 5.76 6.51 -4.39
N SER A 113 5.89 6.59 -5.72
CA SER A 113 4.78 7.03 -6.59
C SER A 113 3.62 6.06 -6.58
N ILE A 114 3.88 4.75 -6.58
CA ILE A 114 2.81 3.72 -6.42
C ILE A 114 2.07 3.94 -5.10
N PHE A 115 2.78 4.19 -3.99
CA PHE A 115 2.13 4.41 -2.70
C PHE A 115 1.36 5.74 -2.65
N ALA A 116 1.81 6.78 -3.35
CA ALA A 116 1.05 8.03 -3.49
C ALA A 116 -0.27 7.78 -4.25
N GLU A 117 -0.26 6.98 -5.32
CA GLU A 117 -1.48 6.60 -6.02
C GLU A 117 -2.41 5.74 -5.15
N LYS A 118 -1.86 4.88 -4.29
CA LYS A 118 -2.66 4.13 -3.31
C LYS A 118 -3.33 5.05 -2.31
N GLU A 119 -2.60 6.03 -1.77
CA GLU A 119 -3.14 7.02 -0.86
C GLU A 119 -4.33 7.73 -1.50
N GLU A 120 -4.20 8.21 -2.73
CA GLU A 120 -5.28 8.91 -3.42
C GLU A 120 -6.52 8.02 -3.60
N ARG A 121 -6.33 6.79 -4.09
CA ARG A 121 -7.42 5.83 -4.32
C ARG A 121 -8.14 5.48 -3.03
N LEU A 122 -7.38 5.16 -1.98
CA LEU A 122 -7.95 4.79 -0.68
C LEU A 122 -8.62 5.99 -0.02
N SER A 123 -8.05 7.19 -0.16
CA SER A 123 -8.68 8.42 0.35
C SER A 123 -10.03 8.67 -0.31
N ARG A 124 -10.14 8.43 -1.63
CA ARG A 124 -11.42 8.50 -2.34
C ARG A 124 -12.40 7.43 -1.88
N PHE A 125 -11.94 6.18 -1.81
CA PHE A 125 -12.75 5.04 -1.36
C PHE A 125 -13.33 5.29 0.04
N TYR A 126 -12.51 5.77 0.99
CA TYR A 126 -12.91 5.99 2.38
C TYR A 126 -13.51 7.37 2.65
N ALA A 127 -13.49 8.33 1.73
CA ALA A 127 -14.02 9.68 1.99
C ALA A 127 -15.46 9.69 2.57
N PRO A 128 -16.41 8.86 2.10
CA PRO A 128 -17.76 8.84 2.65
C PRO A 128 -17.87 8.33 4.10
N THR A 129 -16.90 7.53 4.59
CA THR A 129 -16.96 6.98 5.95
C THR A 129 -16.80 8.05 7.02
N SER A 130 -16.13 9.16 6.70
CA SER A 130 -16.05 10.34 7.56
C SER A 130 -17.42 10.98 7.84
N ALA A 131 -18.41 10.76 6.97
CA ALA A 131 -19.79 11.21 7.12
C ALA A 131 -20.73 10.11 7.67
N GLY A 132 -20.19 8.97 8.10
CA GLY A 132 -20.96 7.82 8.59
C GLY A 132 -21.58 6.94 7.50
N SER A 133 -21.26 7.20 6.22
CA SER A 133 -21.70 6.40 5.08
C SER A 133 -20.75 5.23 4.81
N LEU A 134 -21.17 4.29 3.95
CA LEU A 134 -20.30 3.23 3.47
C LEU A 134 -19.29 3.78 2.44
N PRO A 135 -18.11 3.14 2.28
CA PRO A 135 -17.12 3.52 1.28
C PRO A 135 -17.68 3.61 -0.15
N ASP A 136 -17.05 4.43 -0.98
CA ASP A 136 -17.37 4.50 -2.40
C ASP A 136 -16.78 3.30 -3.14
N THR A 137 -17.65 2.34 -3.47
CA THR A 137 -17.30 1.12 -4.20
C THR A 137 -17.48 1.24 -5.71
N SER A 138 -17.81 2.43 -6.23
CA SER A 138 -18.11 2.66 -7.66
C SER A 138 -16.87 2.84 -8.55
#